data_AF-A0A635R8S4-F1
#
_entry.id   AF-A0A635R8S4-F1
#
_cell.length_a   1.000
_cell.length_b   1.000
_cell.length_c   1.000
_cell.angle_alpha   90.00
_cell.angle_beta   90.00
_cell.angle_gamma   90.00
#
_symmetry.space_group_name_H-M   'P 1'
#
loop_
_entity.id
_entity.type
_entity.pdbx_description
1 polymer ?
#
loop_
_entity_poly.entity_id
_entity_poly.type
_entity_poly.pdbx_seq_one_letter_code
_entity_poly.pdbx_strand_id
1 'polypeptide(L)'
;MNTTLRPLDVILVHPDALSKITLRCELDKKLISSLEWGFVLHPDEYKNTRYSDIAEGSVIDWGVPEGYDDVVQYMSEMTVPYSLPIAGPAENIISLRRLVNAQPENIRNGVAWTTGTACHLKNMLQ
;
A
#
# COMPACT_ATOMS: atom_id res chain seq x y z
N MET A 1 -16.67 3.16 16.42
CA MET A 1 -15.88 1.95 16.15
C MET A 1 -14.84 2.33 15.11
N ASN A 2 -13.56 2.08 15.36
CA ASN A 2 -12.53 2.42 14.37
C ASN A 2 -12.60 1.39 13.24
N THR A 3 -12.74 1.87 12.00
CA THR A 3 -12.69 1.00 10.83
C THR A 3 -11.27 0.46 10.67
N THR A 4 -11.16 -0.83 10.40
CA THR A 4 -9.88 -1.49 10.22
C THR A 4 -9.61 -1.67 8.73
N LEU A 5 -8.45 -1.21 8.26
CA LEU A 5 -8.02 -1.27 6.86
C LEU A 5 -6.89 -2.27 6.71
N ARG A 6 -6.93 -3.10 5.67
CA ARG A 6 -5.80 -3.96 5.32
C ARG A 6 -4.71 -3.09 4.68
N PRO A 7 -3.42 -3.47 4.72
CA PRO A 7 -2.36 -2.71 4.09
C PRO A 7 -2.61 -2.47 2.59
N LEU A 8 -3.19 -3.48 1.91
CA LEU A 8 -3.64 -3.38 0.53
C LEU A 8 -4.72 -2.31 0.31
N ASP A 9 -5.66 -2.16 1.25
CA ASP A 9 -6.68 -1.11 1.15
C ASP A 9 -6.03 0.27 1.25
N VAL A 10 -5.06 0.42 2.17
CA VAL A 10 -4.34 1.68 2.41
C VAL A 10 -3.56 2.15 1.18
N ILE A 11 -2.87 1.26 0.45
CA ILE A 11 -2.16 1.66 -0.77
C ILE A 11 -3.09 2.16 -1.89
N LEU A 12 -4.38 1.80 -1.81
CA LEU A 12 -5.40 2.22 -2.77
C LEU A 12 -6.15 3.49 -2.32
N VAL A 13 -5.99 3.91 -1.06
CA VAL A 13 -6.63 5.11 -0.50
C VAL A 13 -6.18 6.36 -1.25
N HIS A 14 -7.10 7.29 -1.43
CA HIS A 14 -6.81 8.60 -2.00
C HIS A 14 -5.89 9.41 -1.07
N PRO A 15 -4.89 10.15 -1.60
CA PRO A 15 -3.92 10.88 -0.78
C PRO A 15 -4.56 11.78 0.29
N ASP A 16 -5.61 12.53 -0.07
CA ASP A 16 -6.33 13.41 0.86
C ASP A 16 -6.96 12.70 2.06
N ALA A 17 -7.23 11.40 1.93
CA ALA A 17 -7.84 10.61 2.98
C ALA A 17 -6.81 9.90 3.85
N LEU A 18 -5.52 9.88 3.49
CA LEU A 18 -4.46 9.23 4.28
C LEU A 18 -4.35 9.82 5.69
N SER A 19 -4.63 11.12 5.85
CA SER A 19 -4.62 11.83 7.14
C SER A 19 -5.66 11.32 8.13
N LYS A 20 -6.72 10.64 7.65
CA LYS A 20 -7.77 10.04 8.48
C LYS A 20 -7.31 8.75 9.19
N ILE A 21 -6.16 8.20 8.80
CA ILE A 21 -5.60 6.97 9.36
C ILE A 21 -4.79 7.30 10.63
N THR A 22 -5.14 6.67 11.74
CA THR A 22 -4.39 6.77 12.99
C THR A 22 -3.13 5.92 12.93
N LEU A 23 -1.97 6.56 13.05
CA LEU A 23 -0.65 5.91 13.09
C LEU A 23 -0.39 5.31 14.47
N ARG A 24 -0.21 3.99 14.55
CA ARG A 24 -0.03 3.25 15.81
C ARG A 24 1.37 2.66 15.97
N CYS A 25 2.06 2.38 14.88
CA CYS A 25 3.40 1.78 14.89
C CYS A 25 4.33 2.36 13.79
N GLU A 26 5.59 1.96 13.80
CA GLU A 26 6.57 2.40 12.79
C GLU A 26 6.23 1.92 11.38
N LEU A 27 5.61 0.74 11.23
CA LEU A 27 5.15 0.27 9.92
C LEU A 27 4.07 1.21 9.34
N ASP A 28 3.14 1.69 10.16
CA ASP A 28 2.12 2.66 9.72
C ASP A 28 2.79 3.93 9.22
N LYS A 29 3.72 4.49 10.00
CA LYS A 29 4.44 5.72 9.65
C LYS A 29 5.21 5.56 8.34
N LYS A 30 5.94 4.45 8.18
CA LYS A 30 6.72 4.17 6.97
C LYS A 30 5.82 4.00 5.75
N LEU A 31 4.71 3.27 5.86
CA LEU A 31 3.75 3.09 4.77
C LEU A 31 3.13 4.43 4.35
N ILE A 32 2.62 5.20 5.30
CA ILE A 32 1.96 6.48 5.01
C ILE A 32 2.95 7.51 4.44
N SER A 33 4.12 7.67 5.06
CA SER A 33 5.17 8.57 4.55
C SER A 33 5.61 8.20 3.14
N SER A 34 5.76 6.90 2.85
CA SER A 34 6.13 6.44 1.51
C SER A 34 5.04 6.67 0.48
N LEU A 35 3.76 6.53 0.85
CA LEU A 35 2.64 6.91 -0.01
C LEU A 35 2.64 8.41 -0.29
N GLU A 36 2.75 9.25 0.75
CA GLU A 36 2.81 10.70 0.63
C GLU A 36 3.94 11.15 -0.31
N TRP A 37 5.16 10.66 -0.08
CA TRP A 37 6.29 10.91 -0.99
C TRP A 37 6.06 10.37 -2.38
N GLY A 38 5.43 9.20 -2.48
CA GLY A 38 5.07 8.59 -3.74
C GLY A 38 4.18 9.49 -4.59
N PHE A 39 3.16 10.10 -3.99
CA PHE A 39 2.27 11.03 -4.68
C PHE A 39 2.94 12.39 -4.97
N VAL A 40 3.89 12.83 -4.15
CA VAL A 40 4.72 14.01 -4.45
C VAL A 40 5.59 13.78 -5.69
N LEU A 41 6.20 12.60 -5.79
CA LEU A 41 7.07 12.23 -6.93
C LEU A 41 6.27 11.90 -8.21
N HIS A 42 5.05 11.38 -8.05
CA HIS A 42 4.16 10.98 -9.14
C HIS A 42 2.80 11.70 -9.05
N PRO A 43 2.74 13.02 -9.32
CA PRO A 43 1.52 13.82 -9.12
C PRO A 43 0.33 13.42 -10.01
N ASP A 44 0.57 12.70 -11.11
CA ASP A 44 -0.50 12.15 -11.93
C ASP A 44 -1.20 10.96 -11.26
N GLU A 45 -0.50 10.21 -10.40
CA GLU A 45 -1.12 9.15 -9.59
C GLU A 45 -2.13 9.71 -8.61
N TYR A 46 -1.87 10.90 -8.05
CA TYR A 46 -2.82 11.59 -7.17
C TYR A 46 -4.14 11.81 -7.92
N LYS A 47 -4.09 12.38 -9.14
CA LYS A 47 -5.28 12.70 -9.94
C LYS A 47 -6.01 11.46 -10.45
N ASN A 48 -5.27 10.39 -10.73
CA ASN A 48 -5.83 9.13 -11.22
C ASN A 48 -6.40 8.25 -10.09
N THR A 49 -6.20 8.65 -8.84
CA THR A 49 -6.78 7.95 -7.69
C THR A 49 -8.23 8.37 -7.52
N ARG A 50 -9.15 7.41 -7.44
CA ARG A 50 -10.54 7.72 -7.08
C ARG A 50 -10.62 7.98 -5.58
N TYR A 51 -11.40 8.98 -5.20
CA TYR A 51 -11.65 9.27 -3.79
C TYR A 51 -12.26 8.03 -3.11
N SER A 52 -11.63 7.61 -2.02
CA SER A 52 -12.10 6.51 -1.18
C SER A 52 -12.53 7.10 0.14
N ASP A 53 -13.82 6.98 0.47
CA ASP A 53 -14.34 7.49 1.73
C ASP A 53 -14.00 6.51 2.85
N ILE A 54 -12.86 6.74 3.51
CA ILE A 54 -12.49 6.03 4.74
C ILE A 54 -12.91 6.85 5.96
N ALA A 55 -13.30 6.14 7.02
CA ALA A 55 -13.74 6.76 8.26
C ALA A 55 -12.58 7.43 9.00
N GLU A 56 -12.85 8.54 9.67
CA GLU A 56 -11.92 9.19 10.58
C GLU A 56 -11.50 8.23 11.71
N GLY A 57 -10.20 8.19 12.02
CA GLY A 57 -9.67 7.28 13.04
C GLY A 57 -9.50 5.83 12.57
N SER A 58 -9.51 5.58 11.26
CA SER A 58 -9.23 4.26 10.69
C SER A 58 -7.84 3.77 11.10
N VAL A 59 -7.65 2.47 11.24
CA VAL A 59 -6.38 1.88 11.66
C VAL A 59 -5.91 0.80 10.69
N ILE A 60 -4.60 0.64 10.51
CA ILE A 60 -4.02 -0.36 9.62
C ILE A 60 -3.86 -1.69 10.36
N ASP A 61 -4.47 -2.75 9.87
CA ASP A 61 -4.32 -4.09 10.41
C ASP A 61 -3.25 -4.90 9.68
N TRP A 62 -2.10 -5.05 10.33
CA TRP A 62 -0.99 -5.89 9.88
C TRP A 62 -1.15 -7.37 10.25
N GLY A 63 -2.21 -7.74 10.98
CA GLY A 63 -2.56 -9.10 11.39
C GLY A 63 -3.11 -9.99 10.27
N VAL A 64 -3.04 -9.53 9.01
CA VAL A 64 -3.37 -10.34 7.83
C VAL A 64 -2.57 -11.64 7.86
N PRO A 65 -3.20 -12.81 7.64
CA PRO A 65 -2.51 -14.11 7.63
C PRO A 65 -1.31 -14.04 6.71
N GLU A 66 -0.18 -14.63 7.09
CA GLU A 66 1.03 -14.65 6.25
C GLU A 66 1.03 -15.85 5.29
N GLY A 67 1.61 -15.68 4.09
CA GLY A 67 1.72 -16.74 3.08
C GLY A 67 1.72 -16.21 1.64
N TYR A 68 1.53 -17.13 0.67
CA TYR A 68 1.53 -16.87 -0.78
C TYR A 68 2.87 -16.30 -1.28
N ASP A 69 3.95 -17.07 -1.04
CA ASP A 69 5.32 -16.69 -1.41
C ASP A 69 5.46 -16.40 -2.90
N ASP A 70 4.65 -17.07 -3.74
CA ASP A 70 4.56 -16.83 -5.18
C ASP A 70 4.05 -15.41 -5.49
N VAL A 71 3.04 -14.93 -4.78
CA VAL A 71 2.52 -13.56 -4.92
C VAL A 71 3.51 -12.54 -4.36
N VAL A 72 4.13 -12.83 -3.22
CA VAL A 72 5.16 -11.96 -2.63
C VAL A 72 6.35 -11.80 -3.58
N GLN A 73 6.82 -12.91 -4.15
CA GLN A 73 7.88 -12.92 -5.15
C GLN A 73 7.46 -12.15 -6.40
N TYR A 74 6.27 -12.41 -6.92
CA TYR A 74 5.72 -11.72 -8.09
C TYR A 74 5.70 -10.19 -7.89
N MET A 75 5.26 -9.71 -6.73
CA MET A 75 5.29 -8.28 -6.41
C MET A 75 6.71 -7.75 -6.38
N SER A 76 7.64 -8.46 -5.74
CA SER A 76 9.04 -8.04 -5.69
C SER A 76 9.72 -7.97 -7.06
N GLU A 77 9.33 -8.81 -8.01
CA GLU A 77 9.89 -8.83 -9.37
C GLU A 77 9.29 -7.73 -10.26
N MET A 78 8.03 -7.36 -10.02
CA MET A 78 7.28 -6.38 -10.80
C MET A 78 7.39 -4.95 -10.27
N THR A 79 7.77 -4.75 -9.01
CA THR A 79 7.94 -3.41 -8.42
C THR A 79 9.35 -2.89 -8.62
N VAL A 80 9.47 -1.56 -8.75
CA VAL A 80 10.79 -0.92 -8.82
C VAL A 80 11.43 -0.98 -7.43
N PRO A 81 12.61 -1.61 -7.26
CA PRO A 81 13.25 -1.71 -5.95
C PRO A 81 13.67 -0.34 -5.41
N TYR A 82 13.67 -0.20 -4.09
CA TYR A 82 14.01 1.04 -3.39
C TYR A 82 15.50 1.44 -3.47
N SER A 83 16.31 0.78 -4.30
CA SER A 83 17.74 1.05 -4.47
C SER A 83 18.04 2.39 -5.14
N LEU A 84 17.02 3.08 -5.66
CA LEU A 84 17.18 4.41 -6.26
C LEU A 84 17.18 5.50 -5.17
N PRO A 85 18.28 6.27 -5.03
CA PRO A 85 18.48 7.20 -3.92
C PRO A 85 17.48 8.38 -3.89
N ILE A 86 16.76 8.63 -4.99
CA ILE A 86 15.84 9.77 -5.12
C ILE A 86 14.45 9.44 -4.55
N ALA A 87 14.07 8.16 -4.47
CA ALA A 87 12.68 7.79 -4.21
C ALA A 87 12.48 6.57 -3.30
N GLY A 88 13.48 5.70 -3.10
CA GLY A 88 13.47 4.69 -2.04
C GLY A 88 12.15 3.87 -1.96
N PRO A 89 11.63 3.63 -0.74
CA PRO A 89 10.35 2.92 -0.54
C PRO A 89 9.15 3.58 -1.22
N ALA A 90 9.19 4.90 -1.49
CA ALA A 90 8.09 5.61 -2.13
C ALA A 90 7.89 5.18 -3.59
N GLU A 91 8.98 4.97 -4.34
CA GLU A 91 8.89 4.47 -5.73
C GLU A 91 8.32 3.05 -5.77
N ASN A 92 8.75 2.21 -4.82
CA ASN A 92 8.28 0.84 -4.74
C ASN A 92 6.78 0.80 -4.43
N ILE A 93 6.33 1.60 -3.45
CA ILE A 93 4.91 1.66 -3.05
C ILE A 93 4.02 2.18 -4.18
N ILE A 94 4.43 3.21 -4.90
CA ILE A 94 3.66 3.70 -6.06
C ILE A 94 3.64 2.67 -7.20
N SER A 95 4.76 1.98 -7.44
CA SER A 95 4.82 0.90 -8.42
C SER A 95 3.89 -0.26 -8.04
N LEU A 96 3.88 -0.64 -6.76
CA LEU A 96 2.98 -1.66 -6.22
C LEU A 96 1.52 -1.24 -6.38
N ARG A 97 1.20 0.02 -6.07
CA ARG A 97 -0.13 0.58 -6.27
C ARG A 97 -0.58 0.47 -7.74
N ARG A 98 0.29 0.84 -8.69
CA ARG A 98 0.02 0.70 -10.13
C ARG A 98 -0.24 -0.76 -10.51
N LEU A 99 0.62 -1.68 -10.03
CA LEU A 99 0.48 -3.11 -10.28
C LEU A 99 -0.85 -3.66 -9.78
N VAL A 100 -1.24 -3.32 -8.55
CA VAL A 100 -2.50 -3.75 -7.94
C VAL A 100 -3.69 -3.15 -8.68
N ASN A 101 -3.64 -1.87 -9.05
CA ASN A 101 -4.71 -1.21 -9.81
C ASN A 101 -4.90 -1.80 -11.21
N ALA A 102 -3.86 -2.37 -11.81
CA ALA A 102 -3.95 -3.06 -13.08
C ALA A 102 -4.64 -4.43 -12.98
N GLN A 103 -4.79 -5.00 -11.77
CA GLN A 103 -5.47 -6.27 -11.58
C GLN A 103 -7.00 -6.12 -11.60
N PRO A 104 -7.73 -7.10 -12.17
CA PRO A 104 -9.18 -7.21 -12.02
C PRO A 104 -9.62 -7.16 -10.56
N GLU A 105 -10.80 -6.60 -10.31
CA GLU A 105 -11.31 -6.39 -8.95
C GLU A 105 -11.46 -7.70 -8.14
N ASN A 106 -11.89 -8.78 -8.79
CA ASN A 106 -11.98 -10.10 -8.15
C ASN A 106 -10.60 -10.67 -7.77
N ILE A 107 -9.56 -10.30 -8.51
CA ILE A 107 -8.18 -10.75 -8.26
C ILE A 107 -7.59 -9.94 -7.09
N ARG A 108 -7.64 -8.60 -7.14
CA ARG A 108 -7.11 -7.75 -6.05
C ARG A 108 -7.78 -8.03 -4.70
N ASN A 109 -9.09 -8.35 -4.71
CA ASN A 109 -9.85 -8.67 -3.50
C ASN A 109 -9.66 -10.12 -3.05
N GLY A 110 -8.96 -10.94 -3.83
CA GLY A 110 -8.64 -12.32 -3.48
C GLY A 110 -7.72 -12.41 -2.26
N VAL A 111 -7.86 -13.48 -1.48
CA VAL A 111 -7.08 -13.72 -0.25
C VAL A 111 -5.58 -13.75 -0.54
N ALA A 112 -5.17 -14.44 -1.61
CA ALA A 112 -3.77 -14.54 -2.02
C ALA A 112 -3.13 -13.17 -2.28
N TRP A 113 -3.81 -12.31 -3.04
CA TRP A 113 -3.34 -10.96 -3.33
C TRP A 113 -3.31 -10.06 -2.10
N THR A 114 -4.36 -10.12 -1.28
CA THR A 114 -4.45 -9.34 -0.04
C THR A 114 -3.31 -9.70 0.93
N THR A 115 -3.14 -10.99 1.21
CA THR A 115 -2.08 -11.48 2.10
C THR A 115 -0.69 -11.26 1.50
N GLY A 116 -0.48 -11.66 0.24
CA GLY A 116 0.82 -11.54 -0.42
C GLY A 116 1.29 -10.10 -0.49
N THR A 117 0.38 -9.14 -0.76
CA THR A 117 0.70 -7.71 -0.70
C THR A 117 1.10 -7.27 0.70
N ALA A 118 0.35 -7.71 1.72
CA ALA A 118 0.67 -7.35 3.10
C ALA A 118 2.04 -7.91 3.54
N CYS A 119 2.35 -9.17 3.19
CA CYS A 119 3.65 -9.78 3.44
C CYS A 119 4.78 -9.05 2.72
N HIS A 120 4.60 -8.72 1.44
CA HIS A 120 5.56 -7.93 0.67
C HIS A 120 5.81 -6.56 1.33
N LEU A 121 4.75 -5.85 1.70
CA LEU A 121 4.84 -4.55 2.39
C LEU A 121 5.57 -4.67 3.74
N LYS A 122 5.29 -5.70 4.55
CA LYS A 122 6.03 -5.94 5.79
C LYS A 122 7.51 -6.11 5.53
N ASN A 123 7.89 -6.94 4.55
CA ASN A 123 9.30 -7.20 4.24
C ASN A 123 10.03 -5.96 3.73
N MET A 124 9.36 -5.13 2.93
CA MET A 124 9.93 -3.91 2.38
C MET A 124 10.03 -2.78 3.43
N LEU A 125 9.11 -2.71 4.38
CA LEU A 125 9.02 -1.63 5.37
C LEU A 125 9.68 -1.96 6.72
N GLN A 126 10.16 -3.18 6.93
CA GLN A 126 10.99 -3.53 8.10
C GLN A 126 12.27 -2.70 8.13
#